data_AF-A0A7W1TK56-F1
#
_entry.id   AF-A0A7W1TK56-F1
#
_cell.length_a   1.000
_cell.length_b   1.000
_cell.length_c   1.000
_cell.angle_alpha   90.00
_cell.angle_beta   90.00
_cell.angle_gamma   90.00
#
_symmetry.space_group_name_H-M   'P 1'
#
loop_
_entity.id
_entity.type
_entity.pdbx_description
1 polymer ?
#
loop_
_entity_poly.entity_id
_entity_poly.type
_entity_poly.pdbx_seq_one_letter_code
_entity_poly.pdbx_strand_id
1 'polypeptide(L)'
;MSHLDHLPQTICHQDVWRKNLFARSRSAGDEETVAIDWELVGVGAAGEDVGNLLGVSLLNFDVDVGEAAVLAETMLTDYLAGLSDVG
;
A
#
# COMPACT_ATOMS: atom_id res chain seq x y z
N MET A 1 4.84 17.88 -16.25
CA MET A 1 5.10 17.23 -14.94
C MET A 1 3.76 17.02 -14.28
N SER A 2 3.54 15.83 -13.76
CA SER A 2 2.33 15.48 -13.00
C SER A 2 2.43 16.04 -11.58
N HIS A 3 1.30 16.14 -10.86
CA HIS A 3 1.33 16.49 -9.44
C HIS A 3 2.15 15.49 -8.59
N LEU A 4 2.28 14.24 -9.06
CA LEU A 4 3.03 13.18 -8.40
C LEU A 4 4.54 13.43 -8.45
N ASP A 5 5.03 14.09 -9.50
CA ASP A 5 6.46 14.41 -9.68
C ASP A 5 6.99 15.38 -8.61
N HIS A 6 6.09 16.01 -7.85
CA HIS A 6 6.41 16.95 -6.76
C HIS A 6 6.35 16.32 -5.36
N LEU A 7 5.87 15.08 -5.24
CA LEU A 7 5.85 14.36 -3.97
C LEU A 7 7.24 13.79 -3.66
N PRO A 8 7.55 13.50 -2.37
CA PRO A 8 8.76 12.77 -2.01
C PRO A 8 8.86 11.48 -2.82
N GLN A 9 10.02 11.22 -3.40
CA GLN A 9 10.27 10.01 -4.19
C GLN A 9 10.82 8.91 -3.27
N THR A 10 10.18 7.75 -3.28
CA THR A 10 10.49 6.60 -2.42
C THR A 10 10.77 5.36 -3.25
N ILE A 11 11.32 4.32 -2.63
CA ILE A 11 11.31 2.98 -3.23
C ILE A 11 9.89 2.45 -3.07
N CYS A 12 9.22 2.23 -4.20
CA CYS A 12 7.91 1.63 -4.30
C CYS A 12 8.03 0.21 -4.86
N HIS A 13 7.20 -0.69 -4.37
CA HIS A 13 7.10 -2.06 -4.86
C HIS A 13 6.44 -2.11 -6.25
N GLN A 14 5.54 -1.16 -6.56
CA GLN A 14 4.80 -1.00 -7.83
C GLN A 14 3.88 -2.16 -8.22
N ASP A 15 3.91 -3.27 -7.49
CA ASP A 15 2.97 -4.39 -7.58
C ASP A 15 2.39 -4.77 -6.21
N VAL A 16 1.89 -3.79 -5.46
CA VAL A 16 1.31 -4.02 -4.12
C VAL A 16 -0.14 -4.41 -4.26
N TRP A 17 -0.42 -5.69 -4.00
CA TRP A 17 -1.77 -6.23 -3.91
C TRP A 17 -1.80 -7.43 -2.97
N ARG A 18 -3.01 -7.84 -2.57
CA ARG A 18 -3.22 -8.82 -1.50
C ARG A 18 -2.46 -10.14 -1.68
N LYS A 19 -2.20 -10.60 -2.91
CA LYS A 19 -1.48 -11.86 -3.15
C LYS A 19 0.04 -11.76 -2.96
N ASN A 20 0.58 -10.55 -2.94
CA ASN A 20 1.99 -10.28 -2.67
C ASN A 20 2.24 -9.87 -1.20
N LEU A 21 1.19 -9.81 -0.37
CA LEU A 21 1.25 -9.42 1.03
C LEU A 21 0.91 -10.59 1.95
N PHE A 22 1.86 -10.99 2.80
CA PHE A 22 1.74 -12.14 3.68
C PHE A 22 1.85 -11.74 5.14
N ALA A 23 0.93 -12.21 5.96
CA ALA A 23 1.08 -12.11 7.41
C ALA A 23 2.16 -13.08 7.88
N ARG A 24 3.14 -12.59 8.64
CA ARG A 24 4.13 -13.40 9.34
C ARG A 24 4.06 -13.09 10.83
N SER A 25 3.82 -14.12 11.65
CA SER A 25 3.86 -13.97 13.10
C SER A 25 5.29 -13.82 13.59
N ARG A 26 5.56 -12.82 14.44
CA ARG A 26 6.81 -12.71 15.20
C ARG A 26 6.69 -13.38 16.57
N SER A 27 7.84 -13.65 17.18
CA SER A 27 7.90 -13.97 18.61
C SER A 27 7.30 -12.81 19.42
N ALA A 28 6.47 -13.13 20.42
CA ALA A 28 5.68 -12.22 21.26
C ALA A 28 4.27 -11.84 20.77
N GLY A 29 3.78 -12.43 19.68
CA GLY A 29 2.37 -12.26 19.25
C GLY A 29 2.13 -11.08 18.33
N ASP A 30 3.18 -10.38 17.94
CA ASP A 30 3.11 -9.31 16.94
C ASP A 30 2.98 -9.92 15.53
N GLU A 31 2.10 -9.34 14.70
CA GLU A 31 2.00 -9.65 13.28
C GLU A 31 2.78 -8.62 12.46
N GLU A 32 3.45 -9.07 11.42
CA GLU A 32 4.04 -8.20 10.41
C GLU A 32 3.52 -8.59 9.02
N THR A 33 3.47 -7.60 8.13
CA THR A 33 3.18 -7.83 6.71
C THR A 33 4.49 -7.92 5.94
N VAL A 34 4.67 -9.02 5.21
CA VAL A 34 5.80 -9.27 4.32
C VAL A 34 5.35 -9.09 2.87
N ALA A 35 6.00 -8.17 2.15
CA ALA A 35 5.84 -8.01 0.72
C ALA A 35 6.83 -8.90 -0.05
N ILE A 36 6.34 -9.61 -1.07
CA ILE A 36 7.13 -10.45 -1.98
C ILE A 36 6.89 -10.03 -3.43
N ASP A 37 7.67 -10.63 -4.34
CA ASP A 37 7.56 -10.39 -5.78
C ASP A 37 7.95 -8.96 -6.19
N TRP A 38 9.21 -8.63 -5.94
CA TRP A 38 9.79 -7.31 -6.16
C TRP A 38 10.26 -7.08 -7.62
N GLU A 39 9.72 -7.81 -8.60
CA GLU A 39 10.17 -7.67 -10.01
C GLU A 39 9.93 -6.26 -10.58
N LEU A 40 8.87 -5.58 -10.13
CA LEU A 40 8.49 -4.23 -10.58
C LEU A 40 9.00 -3.11 -9.66
N VAL A 41 9.86 -3.40 -8.69
CA VAL A 41 10.37 -2.40 -7.75
C VAL A 41 11.03 -1.22 -8.47
N GLY A 42 10.73 -0.01 -8.03
CA GLY A 42 11.24 1.20 -8.66
C GLY A 42 11.07 2.45 -7.80
N VAL A 43 11.61 3.57 -8.28
CA VAL A 43 11.36 4.87 -7.67
C VAL A 43 9.95 5.33 -8.06
N GLY A 44 9.14 5.67 -7.06
CA GLY A 44 7.78 6.19 -7.23
C GLY A 44 7.46 7.29 -6.23
N ALA A 45 6.32 7.95 -6.41
CA ALA A 45 5.88 8.98 -5.48
C ALA A 45 5.39 8.36 -4.16
N ALA A 46 5.64 9.03 -3.04
CA ALA A 46 5.04 8.65 -1.76
C ALA A 46 3.50 8.58 -1.92
N GLY A 47 2.93 7.44 -1.50
CA GLY A 47 1.51 7.13 -1.66
C GLY A 47 1.15 6.29 -2.89
N GLU A 48 2.08 6.07 -3.83
CA GLU A 48 1.80 5.32 -5.06
C GLU A 48 1.43 3.85 -4.78
N ASP A 49 2.16 3.16 -3.91
CA ASP A 49 1.88 1.76 -3.55
C ASP A 49 0.53 1.59 -2.82
N VAL A 50 0.17 2.50 -1.91
CA VAL A 50 -1.14 2.41 -1.22
C VAL A 50 -2.29 2.74 -2.18
N GLY A 51 -2.06 3.66 -3.13
CA GLY A 51 -3.02 3.93 -4.22
C GLY A 51 -3.19 2.72 -5.15
N ASN A 52 -2.09 2.04 -5.48
CA ASN A 52 -2.11 0.80 -6.26
C ASN A 52 -2.91 -0.29 -5.53
N LEU A 53 -2.63 -0.51 -4.24
CA LEU A 53 -3.35 -1.47 -3.41
C LEU A 53 -4.85 -1.19 -3.37
N LEU A 54 -5.26 0.08 -3.20
CA LEU A 54 -6.67 0.48 -3.25
C LEU A 54 -7.30 0.15 -4.61
N GLY A 55 -6.66 0.58 -5.70
CA GLY A 55 -7.16 0.39 -7.06
C GLY A 55 -7.31 -1.10 -7.41
N VAL A 56 -6.28 -1.91 -7.15
CA VAL A 56 -6.28 -3.34 -7.44
C VAL A 56 -7.28 -4.09 -6.56
N SER A 57 -7.46 -3.69 -5.30
CA SER A 57 -8.47 -4.32 -4.42
C SER A 57 -9.90 -4.18 -4.98
N LEU A 58 -10.21 -3.03 -5.61
CA LEU A 58 -11.50 -2.82 -6.26
C LEU A 58 -11.60 -3.54 -7.60
N LEU A 59 -10.55 -3.48 -8.44
CA LEU A 59 -10.53 -4.12 -9.75
C LEU A 59 -10.59 -5.66 -9.69
N ASN A 60 -10.05 -6.25 -8.62
CA ASN A 60 -10.11 -7.68 -8.36
C ASN A 60 -11.36 -8.13 -7.60
N PHE A 61 -12.27 -7.21 -7.25
CA PHE A 61 -13.46 -7.49 -6.44
C PHE A 61 -13.13 -8.09 -5.06
N ASP A 62 -11.98 -7.74 -4.50
CA ASP A 62 -11.62 -8.11 -3.11
C ASP A 62 -12.50 -7.32 -2.10
N VAL A 63 -12.98 -6.14 -2.51
CA VAL A 63 -13.89 -5.26 -1.77
C VAL A 63 -14.99 -4.75 -2.70
N ASP A 64 -16.20 -4.60 -2.18
CA ASP A 64 -17.33 -4.04 -2.95
C ASP A 64 -17.08 -2.56 -3.30
N VAL A 65 -17.45 -2.15 -4.51
CA VAL A 65 -17.25 -0.76 -4.97
C VAL A 65 -18.03 0.27 -4.14
N GLY A 66 -19.14 -0.14 -3.53
CA GLY A 66 -19.89 0.68 -2.58
C GLY A 66 -19.11 1.01 -1.30
N GLU A 67 -18.08 0.24 -0.98
CA GLU A 67 -17.19 0.46 0.17
C GLU A 67 -15.90 1.21 -0.20
N ALA A 68 -15.71 1.58 -1.47
CA ALA A 68 -14.47 2.19 -1.98
C ALA A 68 -14.05 3.45 -1.20
N ALA A 69 -15.00 4.31 -0.85
CA ALA A 69 -14.71 5.54 -0.10
C ALA A 69 -14.20 5.24 1.32
N VAL A 70 -14.82 4.27 2.00
CA VAL A 70 -14.43 3.84 3.35
C VAL A 70 -13.06 3.18 3.32
N LEU A 71 -12.82 2.32 2.33
CA LEU A 71 -11.52 1.68 2.14
C LEU A 71 -10.42 2.72 1.88
N ALA A 72 -10.67 3.70 1.01
CA ALA A 72 -9.71 4.76 0.69
C ALA A 72 -9.36 5.61 1.91
N GLU A 73 -10.36 6.01 2.70
CA GLU A 73 -10.15 6.79 3.93
C GLU A 73 -9.35 5.99 4.97
N THR A 74 -9.68 4.72 5.16
CA THR A 74 -8.98 3.83 6.09
C THR A 74 -7.52 3.65 5.68
N MET A 75 -7.28 3.28 4.42
CA MET A 75 -5.92 3.07 3.91
C MET A 75 -5.06 4.32 3.97
N LEU A 76 -5.62 5.49 3.63
CA LEU A 76 -4.88 6.75 3.69
C LEU A 76 -4.54 7.13 5.14
N THR A 77 -5.50 6.96 6.07
CA THR A 77 -5.30 7.27 7.49
C THR A 77 -4.21 6.39 8.08
N ASP A 78 -4.28 5.08 7.86
CA ASP A 78 -3.32 4.12 8.40
C ASP A 78 -1.94 4.26 7.74
N TYR A 79 -1.90 4.56 6.44
CA TYR A 79 -0.64 4.85 5.73
C TYR A 79 0.08 6.07 6.33
N LEU A 80 -0.65 7.17 6.58
CA LEU A 80 -0.08 8.37 7.18
C LEU A 80 0.34 8.16 8.64
N ALA A 81 -0.42 7.37 9.40
CA ALA A 81 -0.08 7.00 10.77
C ALA A 81 1.23 6.19 10.80
N GLY A 82 1.35 5.17 9.96
CA GLY A 82 2.58 4.37 9.84
C GLY A 82 3.77 5.20 9.38
N LEU A 83 3.58 6.08 8.38
CA LEU A 83 4.64 6.98 7.91
C LEU A 83 5.10 7.94 9.02
N SER A 84 4.21 8.39 9.90
CA SER A 84 4.57 9.27 11.01
C SER A 84 5.29 8.55 12.15
N ASP A 85 5.07 7.25 12.31
CA ASP A 85 5.67 6.44 13.39
C ASP A 85 7.11 6.02 13.06
N VAL A 86 7.38 5.62 11.81
CA VAL A 86 8.67 5.03 11.41
C VAL A 86 9.39 5.73 10.25
N GLY A 87 8.79 6.78 9.65
CA GLY A 87 9.30 7.49 8.47
C GLY A 87 10.19 8.70 8.75
#